data_AF-A0A930NXI4-F1
#
_entry.id   AF-A0A930NXI4-F1
#
_cell.length_a   1.000
_cell.length_b   1.000
_cell.length_c   1.000
_cell.angle_alpha   90.00
_cell.angle_beta   90.00
_cell.angle_gamma   90.00
#
_symmetry.space_group_name_H-M   'P 1'
#
loop_
_entity.id
_entity.type
_entity.pdbx_description
1 polymer ?
#
loop_
_entity_poly.entity_id
_entity_poly.type
_entity_poly.pdbx_seq_one_letter_code
_entity_poly.pdbx_strand_id
1 'polypeptide(L)'
;MKKIMTLAAMALCTLTLCLTSCSKDDNGDKELSTEKFIEEQTKILNIISGEYKALIHASGKNGGLFAYSNLTIDKNGQVVCKDFRYEALAFGISELDNNEEAIRLRSALKAAPTASLSFRLLGDPKTKNPADFYALPIIKTTIKNDYGTYNIFGHMKTDVLRAHYDAKTSSLTMTFIINKLSRVIERQGHYEYKDQTKFTHPVEFEISTLEKKK
;
A
#
# COMPACT_ATOMS: atom_id res chain seq x y z
N MET A 1 -16.62 35.46 20.91
CA MET A 1 -15.48 35.79 20.03
C MET A 1 -14.30 34.91 20.47
N LYS A 2 -13.60 34.10 19.69
CA LYS A 2 -13.50 33.82 18.24
C LYS A 2 -13.49 32.29 18.06
N LYS A 3 -14.26 31.74 17.12
CA LYS A 3 -14.14 30.33 16.72
C LYS A 3 -12.80 30.19 15.99
N ILE A 4 -11.86 29.46 16.58
CA ILE A 4 -10.65 29.02 15.89
C ILE A 4 -11.12 27.98 14.87
N MET A 5 -11.47 28.42 13.66
CA MET A 5 -11.61 27.51 12.53
C MET A 5 -10.22 26.94 12.28
N THR A 6 -10.02 25.70 12.71
CA THR A 6 -8.80 24.93 12.47
C THR A 6 -8.48 24.97 10.98
N LEU A 7 -7.22 25.28 10.65
CA LEU A 7 -6.70 25.41 9.28
C LEU A 7 -7.06 24.20 8.40
N ALA A 8 -7.17 23.01 9.01
CA ALA A 8 -7.61 21.77 8.37
C ALA A 8 -9.05 21.85 7.82
N ALA A 9 -9.98 22.52 8.52
CA ALA A 9 -11.36 22.68 8.08
C ALA A 9 -11.47 23.62 6.87
N MET A 10 -10.65 24.68 6.80
CA MET A 10 -10.59 25.54 5.61
C MET A 10 -9.96 24.82 4.42
N ALA A 11 -8.91 24.04 4.63
CA ALA A 11 -8.27 23.23 3.57
C ALA A 11 -9.23 22.15 3.00
N LEU A 12 -10.02 21.50 3.86
CA LEU A 12 -11.06 20.54 3.45
C LEU A 12 -12.19 21.22 2.66
N CYS A 13 -12.66 22.40 3.09
CA CYS A 13 -13.69 23.13 2.36
C CYS A 13 -13.22 23.62 0.99
N THR A 14 -11.97 24.07 0.85
CA THR A 14 -11.41 24.46 -0.46
C THR A 14 -11.23 23.27 -1.40
N LEU A 15 -10.82 22.10 -0.89
CA LEU A 15 -10.71 20.88 -1.71
C LEU A 15 -12.10 20.42 -2.21
N THR A 16 -13.11 20.49 -1.33
CA THR A 16 -14.48 20.12 -1.70
C THR A 16 -15.02 21.05 -2.78
N LEU A 17 -14.78 22.36 -2.66
CA LEU A 17 -15.16 23.35 -3.68
C LEU A 17 -14.42 23.17 -5.00
N CYS A 18 -13.15 22.77 -4.99
CA CYS A 18 -12.40 22.48 -6.22
C CYS A 18 -12.82 21.15 -6.88
N LEU A 19 -13.28 20.17 -6.10
CA LEU A 19 -13.81 18.90 -6.62
C LEU A 19 -15.30 18.98 -7.01
N THR A 20 -16.04 20.01 -6.56
CA THR A 20 -17.47 20.18 -6.85
C THR A 20 -17.85 21.54 -7.46
N SER A 21 -16.93 22.33 -8.03
CA SER A 21 -17.31 23.55 -8.74
C SER A 21 -17.94 23.21 -10.10
N CYS A 22 -19.20 22.79 -10.05
CA CYS A 22 -20.14 22.91 -11.15
C CYS A 22 -20.38 24.41 -11.41
N SER A 23 -19.51 25.06 -12.20
CA SER A 23 -19.97 26.22 -12.95
C SER A 23 -20.85 25.68 -14.07
N LYS A 24 -22.14 25.99 -14.01
CA LYS A 24 -23.04 25.96 -15.16
C LYS A 24 -22.45 26.86 -16.24
N ASP A 25 -21.67 26.27 -17.13
CA ASP A 25 -21.34 26.77 -18.46
C ASP A 25 -20.98 25.52 -19.27
N ASP A 26 -21.64 25.36 -20.40
CA ASP A 26 -21.53 24.21 -21.30
C ASP A 26 -20.09 23.92 -21.75
N ASN A 27 -19.85 22.62 -22.01
CA ASN A 27 -18.69 21.99 -22.67
C ASN A 27 -17.40 21.68 -21.87
N GLY A 28 -17.21 20.37 -21.69
CA GLY A 28 -15.93 19.70 -21.50
C GLY A 28 -15.55 19.48 -20.05
N ASP A 29 -15.32 18.22 -19.65
CA ASP A 29 -14.54 17.90 -18.46
C ASP A 29 -13.28 18.77 -18.46
N LYS A 30 -13.26 19.84 -17.65
CA LYS A 30 -12.12 20.76 -17.57
C LYS A 30 -10.97 20.03 -16.88
N GLU A 31 -10.19 19.33 -17.70
CA GLU A 31 -8.94 18.72 -17.32
C GLU A 31 -8.06 19.79 -16.68
N LEU A 32 -7.60 19.51 -15.44
CA LEU A 32 -6.67 20.38 -14.75
C LEU A 32 -5.41 20.52 -15.61
N SER A 33 -4.85 21.73 -15.70
CA SER A 33 -3.49 21.85 -16.25
C SER A 33 -2.53 21.04 -15.38
N THR A 34 -1.44 20.56 -15.98
CA THR A 34 -0.42 19.78 -15.26
C THR A 34 0.08 20.50 -14.00
N GLU A 35 0.26 21.82 -14.05
CA GLU A 35 0.69 22.63 -12.91
C GLU A 35 -0.35 22.63 -11.78
N LYS A 36 -1.64 22.82 -12.12
CA LYS A 36 -2.71 22.78 -11.13
C LYS A 36 -2.88 21.39 -10.52
N PHE A 37 -2.73 20.33 -11.32
CA PHE A 37 -2.76 18.96 -10.82
C PHE A 37 -1.65 18.72 -9.78
N ILE A 38 -0.42 19.14 -10.09
CA ILE A 38 0.74 19.02 -9.18
C ILE A 38 0.52 19.84 -7.91
N GLU A 39 -0.03 21.05 -8.03
CA GLU A 39 -0.34 21.91 -6.89
C GLU A 39 -1.35 21.26 -5.94
N GLU A 40 -2.48 20.79 -6.47
CA GLU A 40 -3.53 20.13 -5.68
C GLU A 40 -3.03 18.83 -5.04
N GLN A 41 -2.24 18.05 -5.76
CA GLN A 41 -1.63 16.86 -5.23
C GLN A 41 -0.65 17.16 -4.08
N THR A 42 0.14 18.23 -4.21
CA THR A 42 1.04 18.68 -3.14
C THR A 42 0.24 19.11 -1.91
N LYS A 43 -0.91 19.76 -2.08
CA LYS A 43 -1.83 20.08 -0.97
C LYS A 43 -2.33 18.80 -0.29
N ILE A 44 -2.73 17.80 -1.07
CA ILE A 44 -3.21 16.52 -0.53
C ILE A 44 -2.10 15.78 0.22
N LEU A 45 -0.88 15.69 -0.33
CA LEU A 45 0.28 15.12 0.38
C LEU A 45 0.53 15.80 1.72
N ASN A 46 0.43 17.13 1.78
CA ASN A 46 0.55 17.86 3.04
C ASN A 46 -0.58 17.52 4.02
N ILE A 47 -1.83 17.37 3.55
CA ILE A 47 -2.98 16.99 4.38
C ILE A 47 -2.79 15.58 4.98
N ILE A 48 -2.37 14.61 4.17
CA ILE A 48 -2.18 13.21 4.59
C ILE A 48 -0.86 12.98 5.32
N SER A 49 0.06 13.95 5.37
CA SER A 49 1.31 13.80 6.11
C SER A 49 1.05 13.72 7.61
N GLY A 50 1.67 12.76 8.29
CA GLY A 50 1.55 12.54 9.73
C GLY A 50 1.75 11.09 10.14
N GLU A 51 1.46 10.81 11.40
CA GLU A 51 1.47 9.45 11.96
C GLU A 51 0.03 8.95 12.13
N TYR A 52 -0.18 7.67 11.85
CA TYR A 52 -1.48 7.03 11.83
C TYR A 52 -1.44 5.68 12.54
N LYS A 53 -2.56 5.30 13.16
CA LYS A 53 -2.93 3.90 13.24
C LYS A 53 -3.50 3.49 11.89
N ALA A 54 -2.99 2.41 11.32
CA ALA A 54 -3.49 1.82 10.09
C ALA A 54 -4.12 0.45 10.36
N LEU A 55 -5.17 0.14 9.61
CA LEU A 55 -5.70 -1.20 9.46
C LEU A 55 -5.12 -1.82 8.20
N ILE A 56 -4.52 -2.99 8.34
CA ILE A 56 -4.08 -3.83 7.24
C ILE A 56 -5.08 -4.97 7.13
N HIS A 57 -5.70 -5.08 5.96
CA HIS A 57 -6.49 -6.25 5.59
C HIS A 57 -5.73 -6.98 4.48
N ALA A 58 -5.43 -8.25 4.70
CA ALA A 58 -4.91 -9.12 3.67
C ALA A 58 -5.92 -10.23 3.40
N SER A 59 -6.20 -10.50 2.13
CA SER A 59 -7.16 -11.51 1.72
C SER A 59 -6.59 -12.37 0.60
N GLY A 60 -6.89 -13.66 0.64
CA GLY A 60 -6.54 -14.61 -0.39
C GLY A 60 -7.53 -15.76 -0.42
N LYS A 61 -7.40 -16.65 -1.39
CA LYS A 61 -8.30 -17.81 -1.51
C LYS A 61 -8.36 -18.65 -0.22
N ASN A 62 -7.26 -18.70 0.52
CA ASN A 62 -7.09 -19.61 1.66
C ASN A 62 -7.28 -18.93 3.03
N GLY A 63 -7.73 -17.67 3.08
CA GLY A 63 -8.01 -16.98 4.33
C GLY A 63 -7.85 -15.46 4.25
N GLY A 64 -7.92 -14.84 5.42
CA GLY A 64 -7.69 -13.40 5.56
C GLY A 64 -7.10 -13.05 6.92
N LEU A 65 -6.48 -11.89 6.98
CA LEU A 65 -5.85 -11.33 8.18
C LEU A 65 -6.28 -9.88 8.32
N PHE A 66 -6.68 -9.49 9.52
CA PHE A 66 -6.78 -8.10 9.92
C PHE A 66 -5.70 -7.82 10.97
N ALA A 67 -4.94 -6.75 10.76
CA ALA A 67 -3.89 -6.35 11.69
C ALA A 67 -3.81 -4.82 11.79
N TYR A 68 -3.49 -4.34 12.98
CA TYR A 68 -3.17 -2.93 13.19
C TYR A 68 -1.67 -2.70 13.06
N SER A 69 -1.29 -1.57 12.46
CA SER A 69 0.11 -1.15 12.36
C SER A 69 0.26 0.36 12.55
N ASN A 70 1.46 0.79 12.91
CA ASN A 70 1.81 2.21 12.89
C ASN A 70 2.26 2.59 11.48
N LEU A 71 1.65 3.63 10.93
CA LEU A 71 1.95 4.14 9.60
C LEU A 71 2.37 5.60 9.69
N THR A 72 3.48 5.95 9.06
CA THR A 72 3.96 7.33 8.95
C THR A 72 3.97 7.74 7.48
N ILE A 73 3.47 8.94 7.19
CA ILE A 73 3.51 9.56 5.86
C ILE A 73 4.22 10.91 6.00
N ASP A 74 5.28 11.14 5.24
CA ASP A 74 5.92 12.46 5.19
C ASP A 74 5.35 13.33 4.06
N LYS A 75 5.77 14.60 4.03
CA LYS A 75 5.32 15.57 3.02
C LYS A 75 5.81 15.26 1.60
N ASN A 76 6.81 14.39 1.46
CA ASN A 76 7.33 13.94 0.16
C ASN A 76 6.61 12.68 -0.35
N GLY A 77 5.60 12.21 0.39
CA GLY A 77 4.86 10.98 0.11
C GLY A 77 5.58 9.72 0.55
N GLN A 78 6.66 9.80 1.34
CA GLN A 78 7.29 8.61 1.91
C GLN A 78 6.36 8.00 2.94
N VAL A 79 5.94 6.76 2.69
CA VAL A 79 5.13 5.95 3.58
C VAL A 79 6.01 4.90 4.25
N VAL A 80 5.84 4.71 5.55
CA VAL A 80 6.46 3.64 6.33
C VAL A 80 5.40 2.98 7.20
N CYS A 81 5.08 1.72 6.92
CA CYS A 81 4.23 0.87 7.74
C CYS A 81 5.14 -0.04 8.59
N LYS A 82 5.28 0.21 9.89
CA LYS A 82 6.37 -0.35 10.71
C LYS A 82 6.29 -1.86 10.93
N ASP A 83 5.10 -2.37 11.21
CA ASP A 83 4.87 -3.77 11.63
C ASP A 83 4.05 -4.53 10.59
N PHE A 84 4.48 -4.50 9.32
CA PHE A 84 3.76 -5.17 8.24
C PHE A 84 3.81 -6.70 8.41
N ARG A 85 2.64 -7.34 8.31
CA ARG A 85 2.43 -8.78 8.59
C ARG A 85 2.68 -9.61 7.33
N TYR A 86 3.94 -9.94 7.07
CA TYR A 86 4.31 -10.79 5.92
C TYR A 86 3.75 -12.22 6.00
N GLU A 87 3.28 -12.66 7.17
CA GLU A 87 2.60 -13.95 7.34
C GLU A 87 1.39 -14.14 6.41
N ALA A 88 0.73 -13.04 6.02
CA ALA A 88 -0.41 -13.07 5.11
C ALA A 88 -0.05 -13.62 3.72
N LEU A 89 1.23 -13.59 3.33
CA LEU A 89 1.69 -14.23 2.10
C LEU A 89 1.46 -15.75 2.12
N ALA A 90 1.33 -16.38 3.29
CA ALA A 90 0.97 -17.79 3.38
C ALA A 90 -0.40 -18.11 2.75
N PHE A 91 -1.31 -17.13 2.66
CA PHE A 91 -2.61 -17.29 2.01
C PHE A 91 -2.52 -17.55 0.50
N GLY A 92 -1.36 -17.28 -0.12
CA GLY A 92 -1.11 -17.60 -1.52
C GLY A 92 -0.78 -19.08 -1.78
N ILE A 93 -0.70 -19.90 -0.73
CA ILE A 93 -0.42 -21.33 -0.80
C ILE A 93 -1.64 -22.09 -0.29
N SER A 94 -2.14 -23.02 -1.11
CA SER A 94 -3.28 -23.88 -0.75
C SER A 94 -3.00 -24.65 0.55
N GLU A 95 -3.95 -24.62 1.48
CA GLU A 95 -3.91 -25.46 2.69
C GLU A 95 -4.09 -26.96 2.36
N LEU A 96 -4.69 -27.27 1.21
CA LEU A 96 -4.90 -28.64 0.73
C LEU A 96 -3.70 -29.20 -0.05
N ASP A 97 -2.70 -28.37 -0.39
CA ASP A 97 -1.48 -28.86 -1.01
C ASP A 97 -0.59 -29.51 0.06
N ASN A 98 -0.64 -30.85 0.06
CA ASN A 98 0.13 -31.72 0.95
C ASN A 98 1.55 -31.98 0.45
N ASN A 99 1.98 -31.35 -0.64
CA ASN A 99 3.37 -31.42 -1.07
C ASN A 99 4.29 -30.82 0.00
N GLU A 100 5.40 -31.50 0.28
CA GLU A 100 6.35 -31.12 1.31
C GLU A 100 6.90 -29.69 1.12
N GLU A 101 7.16 -29.26 -0.11
CA GLU A 101 7.60 -27.90 -0.42
C GLU A 101 6.53 -26.86 -0.07
N ALA A 102 5.26 -27.16 -0.37
CA ALA A 102 4.13 -26.27 -0.08
C ALA A 102 3.91 -26.13 1.43
N ILE A 103 3.93 -27.24 2.17
CA ILE A 103 3.80 -27.26 3.64
C ILE A 103 4.92 -26.43 4.27
N ARG A 104 6.17 -26.65 3.86
CA ARG A 104 7.34 -25.96 4.40
C ARG A 104 7.31 -24.47 4.10
N LEU A 105 7.04 -24.08 2.85
CA LEU A 105 6.97 -22.66 2.48
C LEU A 105 5.82 -21.97 3.23
N ARG A 106 4.65 -22.61 3.33
CA ARG A 106 3.50 -22.09 4.08
C ARG A 106 3.83 -21.90 5.56
N SER A 107 4.45 -22.90 6.19
CA SER A 107 4.89 -22.80 7.59
C SER A 107 5.92 -21.69 7.80
N ALA A 108 6.91 -21.57 6.89
CA ALA A 108 7.94 -20.54 6.98
C ALA A 108 7.38 -19.13 6.79
N LEU A 109 6.39 -18.95 5.90
CA LEU A 109 5.68 -17.68 5.73
C LEU A 109 4.83 -17.36 6.98
N LYS A 110 4.09 -18.34 7.54
CA LYS A 110 3.33 -18.15 8.80
C LYS A 110 4.22 -17.72 9.97
N ALA A 111 5.48 -18.16 9.98
CA ALA A 111 6.47 -17.78 10.99
C ALA A 111 7.32 -16.54 10.60
N ALA A 112 7.02 -15.88 9.47
CA ALA A 112 7.79 -14.73 9.02
C ALA A 112 7.70 -13.59 10.04
N PRO A 113 8.83 -12.96 10.40
CA PRO A 113 8.81 -11.82 11.29
C PRO A 113 8.05 -10.65 10.65
N THR A 114 7.46 -9.81 11.49
CA THR A 114 6.99 -8.51 11.04
C THR A 114 8.19 -7.64 10.66
N ALA A 115 8.04 -6.86 9.60
CA ALA A 115 9.05 -5.91 9.18
C ALA A 115 8.38 -4.70 8.54
N SER A 116 9.14 -3.61 8.38
CA SER A 116 8.58 -2.39 7.83
C SER A 116 8.39 -2.48 6.32
N LEU A 117 7.20 -2.13 5.85
CA LEU A 117 6.93 -1.89 4.44
C LEU A 117 7.05 -0.39 4.16
N SER A 118 7.98 -0.02 3.28
CA SER A 118 8.25 1.38 2.93
C SER A 118 8.15 1.61 1.42
N PHE A 119 7.53 2.71 1.02
CA PHE A 119 7.37 3.09 -0.37
C PHE A 119 7.04 4.58 -0.48
N ARG A 120 7.17 5.13 -1.69
CA ARG A 120 6.84 6.53 -1.96
C ARG A 120 5.57 6.62 -2.80
N LEU A 121 4.60 7.38 -2.31
CA LEU A 121 3.44 7.80 -3.08
C LEU A 121 3.87 8.81 -4.14
N LEU A 122 3.49 8.52 -5.37
CA LEU A 122 3.64 9.38 -6.53
C LEU A 122 2.24 9.69 -7.04
N GLY A 123 2.05 10.89 -7.57
CA GLY A 123 0.81 11.21 -8.24
C GLY A 123 0.53 10.32 -9.42
N ASP A 124 -0.71 9.85 -9.60
CA ASP A 124 -1.05 9.05 -10.76
C ASP A 124 -1.44 9.94 -11.96
N PRO A 125 -0.55 10.17 -12.94
CA PRO A 125 -0.85 11.00 -14.09
C PRO A 125 -1.88 10.36 -15.03
N LYS A 126 -2.17 9.05 -14.87
CA LYS A 126 -3.21 8.36 -15.64
C LYS A 126 -4.61 8.69 -15.12
N THR A 127 -4.69 9.21 -13.89
CA THR A 127 -5.92 9.68 -13.29
C THR A 127 -5.96 11.20 -13.38
N LYS A 128 -7.14 11.75 -13.67
CA LYS A 128 -7.36 13.21 -13.63
C LYS A 128 -7.66 13.72 -12.22
N ASN A 129 -7.46 12.88 -11.20
CA ASN A 129 -7.86 13.12 -9.83
C ASN A 129 -6.61 13.30 -8.94
N PRO A 130 -6.37 14.50 -8.38
CA PRO A 130 -5.20 14.76 -7.54
C PRO A 130 -5.14 13.92 -6.25
N ALA A 131 -6.26 13.31 -5.84
CA ALA A 131 -6.35 12.44 -4.68
C ALA A 131 -5.92 10.98 -4.95
N ASP A 132 -5.68 10.64 -6.22
CA ASP A 132 -5.19 9.34 -6.63
C ASP A 132 -3.67 9.32 -6.72
N PHE A 133 -3.08 8.28 -6.12
CA PHE A 133 -1.65 8.05 -6.09
C PHE A 133 -1.33 6.62 -6.51
N TYR A 134 -0.08 6.39 -6.85
CA TYR A 134 0.49 5.06 -6.97
C TYR A 134 1.85 4.96 -6.28
N ALA A 135 2.30 3.74 -6.04
CA ALA A 135 3.65 3.46 -5.57
C ALA A 135 4.19 2.18 -6.20
N LEU A 136 5.52 2.04 -6.16
CA LEU A 136 6.24 0.83 -6.58
C LEU A 136 6.92 0.20 -5.35
N PRO A 137 6.17 -0.36 -4.38
CA PRO A 137 6.76 -0.92 -3.18
C PRO A 137 7.64 -2.13 -3.50
N ILE A 138 8.74 -2.25 -2.75
CA ILE A 138 9.56 -3.46 -2.72
C ILE A 138 9.05 -4.37 -1.61
N ILE A 139 8.44 -5.48 -1.99
CA ILE A 139 7.93 -6.47 -1.04
C ILE A 139 9.01 -7.52 -0.82
N LYS A 140 9.81 -7.34 0.23
CA LYS A 140 10.89 -8.27 0.59
C LYS A 140 10.77 -8.64 2.06
N THR A 141 10.87 -9.93 2.35
CA THR A 141 10.94 -10.44 3.72
C THR A 141 11.93 -11.60 3.82
N THR A 142 12.38 -11.88 5.04
CA THR A 142 13.25 -13.01 5.35
C THR A 142 12.44 -14.09 6.04
N ILE A 143 12.53 -15.32 5.56
CA ILE A 143 11.89 -16.49 6.18
C ILE A 143 12.93 -17.51 6.63
N LYS A 144 12.58 -18.30 7.65
CA LYS A 144 13.42 -19.36 8.20
C LYS A 144 12.68 -20.70 8.14
N ASN A 145 13.38 -21.75 7.73
CA ASN A 145 12.92 -23.13 7.82
C ASN A 145 14.10 -24.06 8.18
N ASP A 146 13.85 -25.37 8.20
CA ASP A 146 14.87 -26.38 8.57
C ASP A 146 16.09 -26.42 7.65
N TYR A 147 15.99 -25.83 6.45
CA TYR A 147 17.09 -25.72 5.48
C TYR A 147 17.85 -24.41 5.57
N GLY A 148 17.47 -23.50 6.46
CA GLY A 148 18.15 -22.23 6.70
C GLY A 148 17.25 -21.00 6.54
N THR A 149 17.91 -19.86 6.37
CA THR A 149 17.29 -18.53 6.29
C THR A 149 17.43 -17.97 4.88
N TYR A 150 16.33 -17.50 4.30
CA TYR A 150 16.29 -17.05 2.91
C TYR A 150 15.43 -15.80 2.74
N ASN A 151 15.77 -14.97 1.75
CA ASN A 151 14.97 -13.81 1.36
C ASN A 151 13.92 -14.21 0.32
N ILE A 152 12.70 -13.75 0.52
CA ILE A 152 11.59 -13.87 -0.40
C ILE A 152 11.25 -12.48 -0.94
N PHE A 153 11.03 -12.42 -2.24
CA PHE A 153 10.57 -11.24 -2.96
C PHE A 153 9.16 -11.48 -3.48
N GLY A 154 8.25 -10.54 -3.22
CA GLY A 154 6.89 -10.55 -3.72
C GLY A 154 6.77 -9.72 -5.00
N HIS A 155 6.27 -10.34 -6.06
CA HIS A 155 5.97 -9.69 -7.32
C HIS A 155 4.52 -9.25 -7.31
N MET A 156 4.28 -7.99 -7.66
CA MET A 156 2.92 -7.44 -7.74
C MET A 156 2.30 -7.76 -9.10
N LYS A 157 0.99 -7.98 -9.13
CA LYS A 157 0.25 -8.31 -10.36
C LYS A 157 0.29 -7.18 -11.41
N THR A 158 0.20 -5.93 -10.96
CA THR A 158 0.16 -4.75 -11.82
C THR A 158 1.41 -3.89 -11.69
N ASP A 159 2.44 -4.41 -11.00
CA ASP A 159 3.67 -3.70 -10.60
C ASP A 159 3.46 -2.39 -9.81
N VAL A 160 2.21 -2.03 -9.50
CA VAL A 160 1.84 -0.81 -8.80
C VAL A 160 0.92 -1.12 -7.63
N LEU A 161 1.16 -0.41 -6.53
CA LEU A 161 0.19 -0.16 -5.47
C LEU A 161 -0.63 1.06 -5.87
N ARG A 162 -1.96 0.99 -5.70
CA ARG A 162 -2.89 2.09 -5.92
C ARG A 162 -3.27 2.71 -4.59
N ALA A 163 -3.43 4.03 -4.54
CA ALA A 163 -3.90 4.69 -3.33
C ALA A 163 -4.87 5.81 -3.66
N HIS A 164 -5.84 6.01 -2.78
CA HIS A 164 -6.84 7.06 -2.90
C HIS A 164 -7.06 7.74 -1.55
N TYR A 165 -7.06 9.06 -1.55
CA TYR A 165 -7.43 9.87 -0.39
C TYR A 165 -8.90 10.32 -0.49
N ASP A 166 -9.74 9.85 0.44
CA ASP A 166 -11.11 10.34 0.58
C ASP A 166 -11.14 11.49 1.60
N ALA A 167 -11.44 12.69 1.12
CA ALA A 167 -11.55 13.89 1.95
C ALA A 167 -12.73 13.84 2.94
N LYS A 168 -13.82 13.12 2.61
CA LYS A 168 -15.02 13.04 3.46
C LYS A 168 -14.75 12.27 4.73
N THR A 169 -14.04 11.16 4.62
CA THR A 169 -13.63 10.32 5.74
C THR A 169 -12.25 10.70 6.28
N SER A 170 -11.52 11.58 5.57
CA SER A 170 -10.13 11.93 5.85
C SER A 170 -9.23 10.69 5.92
N SER A 171 -9.46 9.71 5.04
CA SER A 171 -8.76 8.42 5.04
C SER A 171 -8.01 8.20 3.72
N LEU A 172 -6.76 7.73 3.83
CA LEU A 172 -6.00 7.18 2.72
C LEU A 172 -6.16 5.65 2.73
N THR A 173 -6.58 5.10 1.60
CA THR A 173 -6.64 3.65 1.35
C THR A 173 -5.64 3.27 0.27
N MET A 174 -4.86 2.22 0.48
CA MET A 174 -3.82 1.72 -0.41
C MET A 174 -4.05 0.25 -0.71
N THR A 175 -4.08 -0.15 -1.97
CA THR A 175 -4.32 -1.54 -2.39
C THR A 175 -3.24 -2.05 -3.34
N PHE A 176 -2.87 -3.32 -3.18
CA PHE A 176 -1.97 -4.02 -4.09
C PHE A 176 -2.16 -5.54 -4.00
N ILE A 177 -1.74 -6.26 -5.04
CA ILE A 177 -1.91 -7.71 -5.12
C ILE A 177 -0.56 -8.35 -5.40
N ILE A 178 -0.16 -9.30 -4.55
CA ILE A 178 1.00 -10.17 -4.78
C ILE A 178 0.53 -11.43 -5.46
N ASN A 179 0.98 -11.67 -6.69
CA ASN A 179 0.58 -12.83 -7.48
C ASN A 179 1.67 -13.90 -7.59
N LYS A 180 2.89 -13.59 -7.16
CA LYS A 180 4.04 -14.48 -7.27
C LYS A 180 5.07 -14.16 -6.19
N LEU A 181 5.75 -15.21 -5.71
CA LEU A 181 6.92 -15.09 -4.83
C LEU A 181 8.14 -15.71 -5.51
N SER A 182 9.31 -15.11 -5.30
CA SER A 182 10.58 -15.67 -5.72
C SER A 182 11.58 -15.63 -4.56
N ARG A 183 12.34 -16.72 -4.40
CA ARG A 183 13.46 -16.79 -3.49
C ARG A 183 14.66 -16.11 -4.12
N VAL A 184 15.31 -15.23 -3.36
CA VAL A 184 16.55 -14.58 -3.76
C VAL A 184 17.72 -15.48 -3.38
N ILE A 185 18.57 -15.78 -4.36
CA ILE A 185 19.80 -16.57 -4.20
C ILE A 185 20.96 -15.67 -4.63
N GLU A 186 21.86 -15.38 -3.70
CA GLU A 186 23.07 -14.61 -4.02
C GLU A 186 24.23 -15.57 -4.31
N ARG A 187 24.88 -15.42 -5.48
CA ARG A 187 26.06 -16.18 -5.88
C ARG A 187 27.11 -15.22 -6.43
N GLN A 188 28.26 -15.15 -5.77
CA GLN A 188 29.42 -14.37 -6.23
C GLN A 188 29.06 -12.90 -6.57
N GLY A 189 28.17 -12.27 -5.79
CA GLY A 189 27.72 -10.89 -6.02
C GLY A 189 26.59 -10.73 -7.05
N HIS A 190 26.10 -11.82 -7.64
CA HIS A 190 24.93 -11.82 -8.51
C HIS A 190 23.69 -12.35 -7.79
N TYR A 191 22.54 -11.71 -8.03
CA TYR A 191 21.25 -12.15 -7.51
C TYR A 191 20.49 -12.96 -8.56
N GLU A 192 20.18 -14.21 -8.23
CA GLU A 192 19.29 -15.09 -8.97
C GLU A 192 17.93 -15.16 -8.25
N TYR A 193 16.84 -15.11 -9.01
CA TYR A 193 15.47 -15.18 -8.49
C TYR A 193 14.85 -16.50 -8.90
N LYS A 194 14.54 -17.37 -7.92
CA LYS A 194 13.89 -18.66 -8.15
C LYS A 194 12.45 -18.63 -7.70
N ASP A 195 11.54 -18.77 -8.65
CA ASP A 195 10.10 -18.76 -8.42
C ASP A 195 9.65 -19.84 -7.43
N GLN A 196 8.76 -19.45 -6.53
CA GLN A 196 8.10 -20.34 -5.60
C GLN A 196 6.83 -20.87 -6.25
N THR A 197 6.94 -22.00 -6.96
CA THR A 197 5.85 -22.59 -7.75
C THR A 197 4.62 -22.99 -6.93
N LYS A 198 4.77 -23.11 -5.61
CA LYS A 198 3.69 -23.42 -4.66
C LYS A 198 2.84 -22.21 -4.27
N PHE A 199 3.33 -20.99 -4.53
CA PHE A 199 2.52 -19.78 -4.41
C PHE A 199 1.65 -19.66 -5.67
N THR A 200 0.42 -20.14 -5.58
CA THR A 200 -0.48 -20.33 -6.74
C THR A 200 -1.72 -19.45 -6.67
N HIS A 201 -1.99 -18.82 -5.53
CA HIS A 201 -3.11 -17.90 -5.34
C HIS A 201 -2.60 -16.50 -5.07
N PRO A 202 -3.12 -15.47 -5.75
CA PRO A 202 -2.81 -14.10 -5.40
C PRO A 202 -3.29 -13.75 -3.99
N VAL A 203 -2.55 -12.87 -3.33
CA VAL A 203 -2.91 -12.27 -2.03
C VAL A 203 -3.07 -10.78 -2.24
N GLU A 204 -4.26 -10.27 -1.93
CA GLU A 204 -4.58 -8.85 -1.96
C GLU A 204 -4.32 -8.24 -0.59
N PHE A 205 -3.76 -7.04 -0.60
CA PHE A 205 -3.52 -6.23 0.58
C PHE A 205 -4.23 -4.90 0.41
N GLU A 206 -4.95 -4.50 1.45
CA GLU A 206 -5.47 -3.16 1.66
C GLU A 206 -4.86 -2.58 2.95
N ILE A 207 -4.37 -1.35 2.88
CA ILE A 207 -3.88 -0.59 4.03
C ILE A 207 -4.68 0.70 4.11
N SER A 208 -5.40 0.89 5.21
CA SER A 208 -6.31 2.01 5.41
C SER A 208 -5.92 2.81 6.66
N THR A 209 -5.74 4.12 6.53
CA THR A 209 -5.51 4.99 7.69
C THR A 209 -6.79 5.10 8.52
N LEU A 210 -6.71 4.95 9.84
CA LEU A 210 -7.86 5.05 10.75
C LEU A 210 -7.85 6.36 11.54
N GLU A 211 -6.79 6.58 12.33
CA GLU A 211 -6.71 7.68 13.28
C GLU A 211 -5.34 8.35 13.13
N LYS A 212 -5.34 9.66 12.86
CA LYS A 212 -4.13 10.47 12.86
C LYS A 212 -3.72 10.74 14.30
N LYS A 213 -2.51 10.33 14.68
CA LYS A 213 -1.93 10.63 15.99
C LYS A 213 -1.66 12.13 16.09
N LYS A 214 -2.04 12.71 17.22
CA LYS A 214 -1.84 14.13 17.52
C LYS A 214 -0.43 14.39 18.05
#